data_AF-A0A1J3CCG5-F1
#
_entry.id   AF-A0A1J3CCG5-F1
#
_cell.length_a   1.000
_cell.length_b   1.000
_cell.length_c   1.000
_cell.angle_alpha   90.00
_cell.angle_beta   90.00
_cell.angle_gamma   90.00
#
_symmetry.space_group_name_H-M   'P 1'
#
loop_
_entity.id
_entity.type
_entity.pdbx_description
1 polymer ?
#
loop_
_entity_poly.entity_id
_entity_poly.type
_entity_poly.pdbx_seq_one_letter_code
_entity_poly.pdbx_strand_id
1 'polypeptide(L)' 'MEEKKTPKEICDFYYKIHAEVYKWFDIGFDYFGRTSTEWHTRITQEIFLNIHNQNKTTQEEMTQCYCPNC' A
#
# COMPACT_ATOMS: atom_id res chain seq x y z
N MET A 1 9.65 -14.36 -7.88
CA MET A 1 9.03 -13.24 -8.64
C MET A 1 8.28 -13.85 -9.81
N GLU A 2 6.99 -14.09 -9.62
CA GLU A 2 6.14 -14.86 -10.54
C GLU A 2 6.03 -14.24 -11.95
N GLU A 3 6.22 -12.92 -12.07
CA GLU A 3 6.07 -12.22 -13.35
C GLU A 3 7.37 -11.63 -13.95
N LYS A 4 8.54 -11.87 -13.34
CA LYS A 4 9.83 -11.23 -13.73
C LYS A 4 9.76 -9.69 -13.88
N LYS A 5 8.80 -9.06 -13.20
CA LYS A 5 8.59 -7.61 -13.15
C LYS A 5 8.99 -7.10 -11.77
N THR A 6 9.37 -5.83 -11.70
CA THR A 6 9.54 -5.12 -10.44
C THR A 6 8.18 -4.96 -9.72
N PRO A 7 8.16 -4.84 -8.38
CA PRO A 7 6.93 -4.60 -7.63
C PRO A 7 6.14 -3.38 -8.15
N LYS A 8 6.85 -2.32 -8.57
CA LYS A 8 6.23 -1.12 -9.15
C LYS A 8 5.49 -1.43 -10.45
N GLU A 9 6.12 -2.16 -11.36
CA GLU A 9 5.50 -2.53 -12.64
C GLU A 9 4.26 -3.41 -12.44
N ILE A 10 4.29 -4.33 -11.47
CA ILE A 10 3.14 -5.17 -11.10
C ILE A 10 1.99 -4.27 -10.60
N CYS A 11 2.27 -3.41 -9.63
CA CYS A 11 1.26 -2.51 -9.08
C CYS A 11 0.71 -1.52 -10.12
N ASP A 12 1.54 -1.02 -11.03
CA ASP A 12 1.14 -0.10 -12.10
C ASP A 12 0.26 -0.79 -13.14
N PHE A 13 0.55 -2.05 -13.45
CA PHE A 13 -0.24 -2.88 -14.36
C PHE A 13 -1.65 -3.13 -13.81
N TYR A 14 -1.76 -3.67 -12.59
CA TYR A 14 -3.06 -4.00 -12.00
C TYR A 14 -3.88 -2.77 -11.63
N TYR A 15 -3.24 -1.65 -11.29
CA TYR A 15 -3.96 -0.39 -11.05
C TYR A 15 -4.78 0.06 -12.28
N LYS A 16 -4.20 -0.04 -13.48
CA LYS A 16 -4.90 0.29 -14.73
C LYS A 16 -6.07 -0.65 -14.98
N ILE A 17 -5.86 -1.96 -14.82
CA ILE A 17 -6.91 -2.97 -15.00
C ILE A 17 -8.07 -2.70 -14.05
N HIS A 18 -7.81 -2.47 -12.76
CA HIS A 18 -8.87 -2.18 -11.80
C HIS A 18 -9.65 -0.91 -12.16
N ALA A 19 -8.97 0.18 -12.55
CA ALA A 19 -9.64 1.41 -12.99
C ALA A 19 -10.55 1.17 -14.22
N GLU A 20 -10.09 0.38 -15.19
CA GLU A 20 -10.87 0.01 -16.38
C GLU A 20 -12.08 -0.86 -16.03
N VAL A 21 -11.91 -1.83 -15.12
CA VAL A 21 -13.00 -2.68 -14.64
C VAL A 21 -14.08 -1.84 -13.96
N TYR A 22 -13.71 -0.93 -13.06
CA TYR A 22 -14.70 -0.05 -12.41
C TYR A 22 -15.43 0.84 -13.42
N LYS A 23 -14.71 1.39 -14.39
CA LYS A 23 -15.32 2.16 -15.48
C LYS A 23 -16.28 1.30 -16.33
N TRP A 24 -15.93 0.04 -16.59
CA TRP A 24 -16.79 -0.90 -17.33
C TRP A 24 -18.10 -1.20 -16.57
N PHE A 25 -18.04 -1.26 -15.24
CA PHE A 25 -19.22 -1.36 -14.38
C PHE A 25 -20.00 -0.05 -14.20
N ASP A 26 -19.67 1.01 -14.95
CA ASP A 26 -20.24 2.36 -14.83
C ASP A 26 -20.09 2.96 -13.42
N ILE A 27 -19.01 2.59 -12.72
CA ILE A 27 -18.64 3.13 -11.41
C ILE A 27 -17.64 4.27 -11.62
N GLY A 28 -18.07 5.49 -11.31
CA GLY A 28 -17.23 6.69 -11.30
C GLY A 28 -16.64 6.97 -9.92
N PHE A 29 -15.39 7.46 -9.90
CA PHE A 29 -14.75 8.00 -8.70
C PHE A 29 -14.24 9.41 -8.99
N ASP A 30 -14.35 10.32 -8.02
CA ASP A 30 -13.71 11.64 -8.11
C ASP A 30 -12.18 11.52 -8.12
N TYR A 31 -11.65 10.55 -7.36
CA TYR A 31 -10.24 10.24 -7.33
C TYR A 31 -9.99 8.76 -6.99
N PHE A 32 -9.41 8.03 -7.94
CA PHE A 32 -8.93 6.67 -7.71
C PHE A 32 -7.45 6.72 -7.29
N GLY A 33 -7.18 6.66 -5.99
CA GLY A 33 -5.85 6.88 -5.41
C GLY A 33 -4.98 5.63 -5.29
N ARG A 34 -3.72 5.83 -4.88
CA ARG A 34 -2.76 4.73 -4.59
C ARG A 34 -1.91 5.04 -3.36
N THR A 35 -1.59 3.99 -2.60
CA THR A 35 -0.69 4.07 -1.44
C THR A 35 0.77 4.33 -1.82
N SER A 36 1.16 4.04 -3.06
CA SER A 36 2.51 4.29 -3.59
C SER A 36 2.76 5.75 -3.99
N THR A 37 1.78 6.64 -3.82
CA THR A 37 1.97 8.08 -4.09
C THR A 37 2.85 8.72 -3.01
N GLU A 38 3.65 9.73 -3.39
CA GLU A 38 4.49 10.45 -2.43
C GLU A 38 3.67 11.08 -1.29
N TRP A 39 2.48 11.57 -1.61
CA TRP A 39 1.56 12.15 -0.62
C TRP A 39 1.13 11.14 0.43
N HIS A 40 0.75 9.93 0.01
CA HIS A 40 0.38 8.88 0.94
C HIS A 40 1.55 8.50 1.86
N THR A 41 2.76 8.36 1.29
CA THR A 41 3.97 8.11 2.09
C THR A 41 4.21 9.22 3.11
N ARG A 42 4.16 10.49 2.70
CA ARG A 42 4.38 11.64 3.60
C ARG A 42 3.36 11.67 4.74
N ILE A 43 2.07 11.56 4.41
CA ILE A 43 0.99 11.63 5.40
C ILE A 43 1.08 10.47 6.40
N THR A 44 1.26 9.24 5.92
CA THR A 44 1.34 8.07 6.81
C THR A 44 2.54 8.15 7.75
N GLN A 45 3.70 8.60 7.24
CA GLN A 45 4.89 8.79 8.06
C GLN A 45 4.72 9.92 9.08
N GLU A 46 4.09 11.03 8.69
CA GLU A 46 3.78 12.14 9.59
C GLU A 46 2.85 11.70 10.73
N ILE A 47 1.79 10.96 10.44
CA ILE A 47 0.87 10.42 11.45
C ILE A 47 1.64 9.53 12.44
N PHE A 48 2.45 8.60 11.92
CA PHE A 48 3.24 7.70 12.77
C PHE A 48 4.19 8.49 13.68
N LEU A 49 4.99 9.40 13.10
CA LEU A 49 5.97 10.20 13.84
C LEU A 49 5.30 11.08 14.90
N ASN A 50 4.13 11.65 14.61
CA ASN A 50 3.39 12.47 15.57
C ASN A 50 2.97 11.67 16.81
N ILE A 51 2.52 10.42 16.63
CA ILE A 51 2.11 9.54 17.73
C ILE A 51 3.34 9.01 18.47
N HIS A 52 4.38 8.61 17.73
CA HIS A 52 5.63 8.09 18.27
C HIS A 52 6.35 9.13 19.13
N ASN A 53 6.48 10.38 18.64
CA ASN A 53 7.13 11.48 19.36
C ASN A 53 6.36 11.93 20.62
N GLN A 54 5.06 11.59 20.72
CA GLN A 54 4.26 11.79 21.92
C GLN A 54 4.40 10.66 22.94
N ASN A 55 5.33 9.71 22.73
CA ASN A 55 5.51 8.51 23.53
C ASN A 55 4.23 7.66 23.64
N LYS A 56 3.39 7.68 22.60
CA LYS A 56 2.12 6.92 22.53
C LYS A 56 2.24 5.61 21.75
N THR A 57 3.47 5.15 21.53
CA THR A 57 3.77 3.88 20.89
C THR A 57 4.66 3.04 21.80
N THR A 58 4.44 1.73 21.84
CA THR A 58 5.31 0.77 22.51
C THR A 58 5.98 -0.14 21.48
N GLN A 59 7.16 -0.65 21.81
CA GLN A 59 7.86 -1.64 21.01
C GLN A 59 7.88 -2.96 21.79
N GLU A 60 7.49 -4.04 21.12
CA GLU A 60 7.45 -5.39 21.69
C GLU A 60 8.07 -6.36 20.68
N GLU A 61 8.65 -7.45 21.18
CA GLU A 61 9.22 -8.52 20.36
C GLU A 61 8.37 -9.79 20.49
N MET A 62 8.15 -10.49 19.38
CA MET A 62 7.40 -11.75 19.38
C MET A 62 7.96 -12.75 18.37
N THR A 63 7.87 -14.04 18.71
CA THR A 63 8.21 -15.14 17.80
C THR A 63 7.01 -15.48 16.93
N GLN A 64 7.17 -15.41 15.61
CA GLN A 64 6.14 -15.81 14.65
C GLN A 64 6.62 -17.00 13.82
N CYS A 65 5.70 -17.89 13.45
CA CYS A 65 6.00 -18.97 12.52
C CYS A 65 6.28 -18.37 11.14
N TYR A 66 7.51 -18.54 10.64
CA TYR A 66 7.91 -18.10 9.30
C TYR A 66 7.98 -19.31 8.36
N CYS A 67 7.15 -19.31 7.32
CA CYS A 67 7.28 -20.23 6.20
C CYS A 67 7.64 -19.43 4.94
N PRO A 68 8.85 -19.61 4.38
CA PRO A 68 9.27 -18.88 3.19
C PRO A 68 8.52 -19.30 1.90
N ASN A 69 7.85 -20.45 1.90
CA ASN A 69 7.23 -21.08 0.72
C ASN A 69 5.76 -21.52 0.97
N CYS A 70 5.00 -20.77 1.76
CA CYS A 70 3.57 -21.05 1.97
C CYS A 70 2.75 -20.91 0.69
#